data_AF-A0A965CJ71-F1
#
_entry.id   AF-A0A965CJ71-F1
#
_cell.length_a   1.000
_cell.length_b   1.000
_cell.length_c   1.000
_cell.angle_alpha   90.00
_cell.angle_beta   90.00
_cell.angle_gamma   90.00
#
_symmetry.space_group_name_H-M   'P 1'
#
loop_
_entity.id
_entity.type
_entity.pdbx_description
1 polymer ?
#
loop_
_entity_poly.entity_id
_entity_poly.type
_entity_poly.pdbx_seq_one_letter_code
_entity_poly.pdbx_strand_id
1 'polypeptide(L)'
;MLSWSGKDQGIPVDLPTLTVGVPHARELLAFAAAAASPAPDSDALAAARRDLTAAAGEAVMVDAAAVVANFEMMTRLAECTGAVLHNRASAIAGTAVGADSFKRH
;
A
#
# COMPACT_ATOMS: atom_id res chain seq x y z
N MET A 1 -0.20 1.02 -4.76
CA MET A 1 1.21 0.83 -4.34
C MET A 1 1.87 -0.43 -4.92
N LEU A 2 1.38 -1.65 -4.71
CA LEU A 2 2.05 -2.88 -5.20
C LEU A 2 1.86 -3.21 -6.70
N SER A 3 0.69 -2.91 -7.26
CA SER A 3 0.36 -3.22 -8.67
C SER A 3 1.14 -2.36 -9.69
N TRP A 4 1.54 -1.15 -9.31
CA TRP A 4 2.36 -0.26 -10.14
C TRP A 4 3.83 -0.69 -10.13
N SER A 5 4.41 -0.95 -8.96
CA SER A 5 5.77 -1.47 -8.82
C SER A 5 5.97 -2.83 -9.49
N GLY A 6 4.98 -3.72 -9.43
CA GLY A 6 5.03 -5.02 -10.12
C GLY A 6 5.00 -4.91 -11.66
N LYS A 7 4.20 -3.99 -12.21
CA LYS A 7 4.09 -3.78 -13.66
C LYS A 7 5.36 -3.18 -14.27
N ASP A 8 6.06 -2.31 -13.55
CA ASP A 8 7.27 -1.62 -14.05
C ASP A 8 8.54 -2.51 -13.94
N GLN A 9 8.52 -3.53 -13.09
CA GLN A 9 9.64 -4.45 -12.83
C GLN A 9 9.47 -5.83 -13.51
N GLY A 10 8.38 -6.05 -14.25
CA GLY A 10 8.09 -7.34 -14.90
C GLY A 10 7.73 -8.47 -13.92
N ILE A 11 7.32 -8.14 -12.69
CA ILE A 11 6.95 -9.11 -11.66
C ILE A 11 5.42 -9.10 -11.51
N PRO A 12 4.71 -10.12 -12.02
CA PRO A 12 3.26 -10.21 -11.85
C PRO A 12 2.91 -10.48 -10.39
N VAL A 13 2.48 -9.44 -9.67
CA VAL A 13 1.94 -9.55 -8.31
C VAL A 13 0.42 -9.59 -8.39
N ASP A 14 -0.14 -10.79 -8.25
CA ASP A 14 -1.59 -11.01 -8.25
C ASP A 14 -2.15 -10.88 -6.82
N LEU A 15 -2.38 -9.63 -6.41
CA LEU A 15 -2.91 -9.26 -5.09
C LEU A 15 -4.16 -10.06 -4.64
N PRO A 16 -5.13 -10.40 -5.53
CA PRO A 16 -6.27 -11.22 -5.14
C PRO A 16 -5.94 -12.65 -4.68
N THR A 17 -4.77 -13.21 -5.03
CA THR A 17 -4.42 -14.61 -4.72
C THR A 17 -3.48 -14.77 -3.53
N LEU A 18 -3.04 -13.67 -2.91
CA LEU A 18 -2.07 -13.68 -1.81
C LEU A 18 -2.76 -14.07 -0.48
N THR A 19 -2.55 -15.30 0.00
CA THR A 19 -2.99 -15.73 1.35
C THR A 19 -1.85 -15.59 2.36
N VAL A 20 -1.84 -14.50 3.13
CA VAL A 20 -0.78 -14.17 4.12
C VAL A 20 -1.11 -14.55 5.57
N GLY A 21 -2.17 -15.33 5.82
CA GLY A 21 -2.57 -15.71 7.19
C GLY A 21 -3.02 -14.52 8.06
N VAL A 22 -3.21 -13.35 7.46
CA VAL A 22 -3.72 -12.14 8.10
C VAL A 22 -5.26 -12.17 8.03
N PRO A 23 -5.98 -12.08 9.17
CA PRO A 23 -7.43 -11.95 9.15
C PRO A 23 -7.88 -10.74 8.32
N HIS A 24 -8.96 -10.91 7.55
CA HIS A 24 -9.52 -9.85 6.69
C HIS A 24 -8.53 -9.26 5.68
N ALA A 25 -7.50 -10.02 5.28
CA ALA A 25 -6.47 -9.56 4.36
C ALA A 25 -7.05 -8.97 3.06
N ARG A 26 -8.09 -9.59 2.51
CA ARG A 26 -8.74 -9.15 1.28
C ARG A 26 -9.35 -7.76 1.43
N GLU A 27 -10.13 -7.55 2.49
CA GLU A 27 -10.80 -6.28 2.79
C GLU A 27 -9.79 -5.18 3.13
N LEU A 28 -8.75 -5.52 3.88
CA LEU A 28 -7.63 -4.61 4.19
C LEU A 28 -6.89 -4.18 2.92
N LEU A 29 -6.56 -5.13 2.03
CA LEU A 29 -5.91 -4.83 0.75
C LEU A 29 -6.80 -3.99 -0.17
N ALA A 30 -8.09 -4.31 -0.26
CA ALA A 30 -9.03 -3.56 -1.07
C ALA A 30 -9.16 -2.11 -0.59
N PHE A 31 -9.27 -1.91 0.73
CA PHE A 31 -9.33 -0.59 1.33
C PHE A 31 -8.04 0.21 1.12
N ALA A 32 -6.88 -0.40 1.39
CA ALA A 32 -5.58 0.24 1.18
C ALA A 32 -5.34 0.61 -0.30
N ALA A 33 -5.72 -0.27 -1.23
CA ALA A 33 -5.58 -0.02 -2.66
C ALA A 33 -6.48 1.12 -3.15
N ALA A 34 -7.73 1.19 -2.67
CA ALA A 34 -8.65 2.27 -3.02
C ALA A 34 -8.20 3.62 -2.42
N ALA A 35 -7.71 3.61 -1.18
CA ALA A 35 -7.27 4.81 -0.48
C ALA A 35 -5.96 5.40 -1.03
N ALA A 36 -5.00 4.54 -1.44
CA ALA A 36 -3.72 4.95 -2.01
C ALA A 36 -3.74 4.99 -3.57
N SER A 37 -4.92 5.09 -4.17
CA SER A 37 -5.05 5.16 -5.63
C SER A 37 -4.61 6.54 -6.14
N PRO A 38 -3.72 6.62 -7.14
CA PRO A 38 -3.35 7.89 -7.77
C PRO A 38 -4.49 8.50 -8.61
N ALA A 39 -5.48 7.69 -8.99
CA ALA A 39 -6.75 8.13 -9.57
C ALA A 39 -7.85 7.95 -8.50
N PRO A 40 -8.17 9.00 -7.73
CA PRO A 40 -9.11 8.88 -6.61
C PRO A 40 -10.51 8.54 -7.12
N ASP A 41 -11.08 7.48 -6.56
CA ASP A 41 -12.46 7.04 -6.78
C ASP A 41 -13.17 6.97 -5.43
N SER A 42 -14.00 7.99 -5.17
CA SER A 42 -14.72 8.14 -3.90
C SER A 42 -15.71 7.01 -3.65
N ASP A 43 -16.32 6.45 -4.71
CA ASP A 43 -17.32 5.41 -4.59
C ASP A 43 -16.65 4.07 -4.28
N ALA A 44 -15.55 3.76 -4.96
CA ALA A 44 -14.72 2.60 -4.66
C ALA A 44 -14.17 2.64 -3.22
N LEU A 45 -13.68 3.81 -2.77
CA LEU A 45 -13.21 3.99 -1.41
C LEU A 45 -14.35 3.85 -0.38
N ALA A 46 -15.52 4.42 -0.65
CA ALA A 46 -16.67 4.29 0.24
C ALA A 46 -17.17 2.84 0.33
N ALA A 47 -17.15 2.09 -0.78
CA ALA A 47 -17.47 0.68 -0.80
C ALA A 47 -16.47 -0.15 0.02
N ALA A 48 -15.17 0.00 -0.24
CA ALA A 48 -14.14 -0.73 0.48
C ALA A 48 -14.13 -0.42 1.98
N ARG A 49 -14.40 0.84 2.38
CA ARG A 49 -14.57 1.22 3.78
C ARG A 49 -15.74 0.49 4.44
N ARG A 50 -16.91 0.45 3.77
CA ARG A 50 -18.09 -0.26 4.30
C ARG A 50 -17.80 -1.76 4.46
N ASP A 51 -17.17 -2.36 3.46
CA ASP A 51 -16.87 -3.80 3.47
C ASP A 51 -15.88 -4.16 4.59
N LEU A 52 -14.85 -3.34 4.79
CA LEU A 52 -13.89 -3.54 5.90
C LEU A 52 -14.55 -3.34 7.27
N THR A 53 -15.35 -2.28 7.43
CA THR A 53 -16.10 -2.06 8.69
C THR A 53 -17.06 -3.22 8.97
N ALA A 54 -17.73 -3.77 7.95
CA ALA A 54 -18.64 -4.89 8.11
C ALA A 54 -17.91 -6.19 8.49
N ALA A 55 -16.71 -6.42 7.94
CA ALA A 55 -15.96 -7.65 8.18
C ALA A 55 -15.18 -7.64 9.50
N ALA A 56 -14.60 -6.50 9.88
CA ALA A 56 -13.63 -6.40 10.98
C ALA A 56 -14.02 -5.39 12.09
N GLY A 57 -15.07 -4.59 11.87
CA GLY A 57 -15.52 -3.56 12.81
C GLY A 57 -14.89 -2.18 12.58
N GLU A 58 -15.50 -1.16 13.19
CA GLU A 58 -15.12 0.24 13.01
C GLU A 58 -13.72 0.56 13.55
N ALA A 59 -13.36 0.02 14.73
CA ALA A 59 -12.04 0.24 15.32
C ALA A 59 -10.90 -0.24 14.39
N VAL A 60 -11.05 -1.44 13.80
CA VAL A 60 -10.07 -1.99 12.86
C VAL A 60 -10.00 -1.16 11.58
N MET A 61 -11.14 -0.66 11.08
CA MET A 61 -11.15 0.22 9.91
C MET A 61 -10.41 1.54 10.17
N VAL A 62 -10.60 2.14 11.35
CA VAL A 62 -9.89 3.36 11.76
C VAL A 62 -8.38 3.11 11.87
N ASP A 63 -7.97 2.01 12.50
CA ASP A 63 -6.55 1.63 12.58
C ASP A 63 -5.94 1.40 11.20
N ALA A 64 -6.66 0.73 10.30
CA ALA A 64 -6.23 0.54 8.92
C ALA A 64 -6.07 1.88 8.18
N ALA A 65 -6.99 2.83 8.37
CA ALA A 65 -6.90 4.17 7.80
C ALA A 65 -5.68 4.94 8.33
N ALA A 66 -5.40 4.82 9.63
CA ALA A 66 -4.21 5.43 10.25
C ALA A 66 -2.91 4.86 9.65
N VAL A 67 -2.85 3.54 9.45
CA VAL A 67 -1.70 2.87 8.81
C VAL A 67 -1.52 3.37 7.38
N VAL A 68 -2.59 3.40 6.57
CA VAL A 68 -2.54 3.90 5.19
C VAL A 68 -2.04 5.34 5.15
N ALA A 69 -2.59 6.22 5.99
CA ALA A 69 -2.19 7.63 6.05
C ALA A 69 -0.71 7.80 6.43
N ASN A 70 -0.21 7.00 7.39
CA ASN A 70 1.19 7.02 7.79
C ASN A 70 2.13 6.63 6.65
N PHE A 71 1.79 5.61 5.87
CA PHE A 71 2.61 5.17 4.73
C PHE A 71 2.51 6.13 3.52
N GLU A 72 1.36 6.74 3.28
CA GLU A 72 1.20 7.79 2.27
C GLU A 72 2.11 8.99 2.56
N MET A 73 2.15 9.44 3.81
CA MET A 73 3.05 10.52 4.24
C MET A 73 4.52 10.17 3.94
N MET A 74 4.95 8.96 4.31
CA MET A 74 6.32 8.52 4.09
C MET A 74 6.64 8.38 2.60
N THR A 75 5.70 7.88 1.80
CA THR A 75 5.86 7.73 0.34
C THR A 75 6.07 9.09 -0.33
N ARG A 76 5.26 10.09 0.03
CA ARG A 76 5.41 11.47 -0.50
C ARG A 76 6.73 12.11 -0.09
N LEU A 77 7.18 11.89 1.15
CA LEU A 77 8.48 12.39 1.59
C LEU A 77 9.61 11.74 0.80
N ALA A 78 9.52 10.44 0.56
CA ALA A 78 10.49 9.70 -0.23
C ALA A 78 10.52 10.23 -1.68
N GLU A 79 9.38 10.29 -2.37
CA GLU A 79 9.29 10.86 -3.73
C GLU A 79 9.89 12.28 -3.85
N CYS A 80 9.65 13.16 -2.87
CA CYS A 80 10.15 14.54 -2.88
C CYS A 80 11.68 14.69 -2.84
N THR A 81 12.44 13.62 -2.56
CA THR A 81 13.85 13.73 -2.17
C THR A 81 14.79 12.81 -2.92
N GLY A 82 14.36 12.31 -4.08
CA GLY A 82 15.23 11.77 -5.15
C GLY A 82 15.91 10.44 -4.87
N ALA A 83 15.79 9.96 -3.67
CA ALA A 83 15.10 8.73 -3.48
C ALA A 83 15.43 7.47 -4.27
N VAL A 84 16.56 6.81 -3.94
CA VAL A 84 16.98 5.59 -4.65
C VAL A 84 17.33 4.38 -3.78
N LEU A 85 17.01 3.23 -4.36
CA LEU A 85 17.05 1.89 -3.80
C LEU A 85 18.46 1.28 -4.04
N HIS A 86 19.33 1.21 -3.02
CA HIS A 86 20.80 1.18 -3.23
C HIS A 86 21.50 -0.17 -3.43
N ASN A 87 20.86 -1.33 -3.29
CA ASN A 87 21.43 -2.63 -3.72
C ASN A 87 20.32 -3.66 -3.99
N ARG A 88 20.60 -4.80 -4.66
CA ARG A 88 19.57 -5.81 -5.02
C ARG A 88 18.84 -6.44 -3.82
N ALA A 89 19.53 -6.69 -2.71
CA ALA A 89 18.93 -7.13 -1.45
C ALA A 89 18.17 -5.99 -0.74
N SER A 90 18.60 -4.73 -0.89
CA SER A 90 17.82 -3.55 -0.50
C SER A 90 16.60 -3.37 -1.43
N ALA A 91 16.67 -3.67 -2.72
CA ALA A 91 15.53 -3.71 -3.64
C ALA A 91 14.53 -4.81 -3.37
N ILE A 92 14.90 -5.80 -2.58
CA ILE A 92 14.00 -6.85 -2.09
C ILE A 92 13.47 -6.51 -0.68
N ALA A 93 14.30 -5.90 0.18
CA ALA A 93 13.94 -5.50 1.54
C ALA A 93 13.16 -4.16 1.61
N GLY A 94 13.52 -3.18 0.80
CA GLY A 94 12.85 -1.93 0.53
C GLY A 94 11.57 -2.05 -0.29
N THR A 95 11.40 -3.11 -1.09
CA THR A 95 10.06 -3.48 -1.60
C THR A 95 9.19 -4.16 -0.55
N ALA A 96 9.80 -4.67 0.53
CA ALA A 96 9.09 -5.27 1.66
C ALA A 96 8.77 -4.26 2.79
N VAL A 97 9.51 -3.14 2.92
CA VAL A 97 9.33 -2.13 4.00
C VAL A 97 9.29 -0.68 3.48
N GLY A 98 9.47 -0.44 2.18
CA GLY A 98 9.21 0.85 1.51
C GLY A 98 10.22 1.97 1.74
N ALA A 99 11.42 1.70 2.27
CA ALA A 99 12.30 2.75 2.79
C ALA A 99 13.24 3.40 1.77
N ASP A 100 13.48 2.77 0.61
CA ASP A 100 14.73 3.04 -0.08
C ASP A 100 14.51 3.99 -1.26
N SER A 101 13.84 5.08 -0.94
CA SER A 101 13.87 6.22 -1.80
C SER A 101 14.21 7.48 -0.96
N PHE A 102 15.48 7.65 -0.50
CA PHE A 102 16.09 9.02 -0.35
C PHE A 102 17.52 9.19 -0.96
N LYS A 103 17.79 10.26 -1.75
CA LYS A 103 19.11 10.88 -2.03
C LYS A 103 18.95 12.30 -2.60
N ARG A 104 19.27 13.27 -1.72
CA ARG A 104 19.40 14.71 -1.96
C ARG A 104 20.57 15.03 -2.92
N HIS A 105 20.39 16.08 -3.73
CA HIS A 105 21.48 16.83 -4.36
C HIS A 105 22.40 17.47 -3.32
#